data_AF-A0A497CZ88-F1
#
_entry.id   AF-A0A497CZ88-F1
#
_cell.length_a   1.000
_cell.length_b   1.000
_cell.length_c   1.000
_cell.angle_alpha   90.00
_cell.angle_beta   90.00
_cell.angle_gamma   90.00
#
_symmetry.space_group_name_H-M   'P 1'
#
loop_
_entity.id
_entity.type
_entity.pdbx_description
1 polymer ?
#
loop_
_entity_poly.entity_id
_entity_poly.type
_entity_poly.pdbx_seq_one_letter_code
_entity_poly.pdbx_strand_id
1 'polypeptide(L)'
;KNAEFVTKFMAGVKPVELDSTGRILIPKDLLKYGGIIKEMVVTSVVNRIEIWDKAAYEQAVDYDPDDFADLAEDVMGEFDTDK
;
A
#
# COMPACT_ATOMS: atom_id res chain seq x y z
N LYS A 1 -4.32 -22.27 -5.21
CA LYS A 1 -4.54 -21.28 -4.13
C LYS A 1 -3.70 -20.01 -4.32
N ASN A 2 -2.36 -20.03 -4.22
CA ASN A 2 -1.55 -18.81 -4.41
C ASN A 2 -1.63 -18.21 -5.83
N ALA A 3 -1.56 -19.04 -6.89
CA ALA A 3 -1.66 -18.55 -8.27
C ALA A 3 -3.02 -17.90 -8.57
N GLU A 4 -4.13 -18.50 -8.14
CA GLU A 4 -5.48 -17.94 -8.32
C GLU A 4 -5.69 -16.63 -7.54
N PHE A 5 -5.08 -16.51 -6.34
CA PHE A 5 -5.10 -15.27 -5.57
C PHE A 5 -4.36 -14.16 -6.32
N VAL A 6 -3.15 -14.45 -6.80
CA VAL A 6 -2.36 -13.50 -7.60
C VAL A 6 -3.08 -13.12 -8.89
N THR A 7 -3.69 -14.07 -9.61
CA THR A 7 -4.48 -13.76 -10.81
C THR A 7 -5.67 -12.87 -10.51
N LYS A 8 -6.43 -13.13 -9.43
CA LYS A 8 -7.56 -12.27 -9.03
C LYS A 8 -7.10 -10.89 -8.56
N PHE A 9 -5.98 -10.82 -7.84
CA PHE A 9 -5.37 -9.58 -7.39
C PHE A 9 -4.87 -8.74 -8.58
N MET A 10 -4.23 -9.39 -9.56
CA MET A 10 -3.72 -8.73 -10.76
C MET A 10 -4.79 -8.46 -11.82
N ALA A 11 -5.97 -9.09 -11.76
CA ALA A 11 -7.05 -8.89 -12.73
C ALA A 11 -7.60 -7.45 -12.74
N GLY A 12 -7.37 -6.68 -11.67
CA GLY A 12 -7.69 -5.25 -11.59
C GLY A 12 -6.58 -4.32 -12.08
N VAL A 13 -5.43 -4.84 -12.51
CA VAL A 13 -4.29 -4.02 -12.91
C VAL A 13 -4.58 -3.36 -14.25
N LYS A 14 -4.36 -2.05 -14.31
CA LYS A 14 -4.47 -1.27 -15.53
C LYS A 14 -3.14 -0.62 -15.84
N PRO A 15 -2.57 -0.83 -17.05
CA PRO A 15 -1.41 -0.08 -17.47
C PRO A 15 -1.78 1.41 -17.56
N VAL A 16 -0.91 2.25 -17.03
CA VAL A 16 -1.00 3.71 -17.11
C VAL A 16 0.35 4.24 -17.57
N GLU A 17 0.33 5.26 -18.42
CA GLU A 17 1.52 5.91 -18.91
C GLU A 17 1.71 7.28 -18.26
N LEU A 18 2.97 7.67 -18.11
CA LEU A 18 3.35 9.00 -17.68
C LEU A 18 3.23 9.96 -18.87
N ASP A 19 2.63 11.12 -18.65
CA ASP A 19 2.65 12.18 -19.65
C ASP A 19 4.03 12.88 -19.70
N SER A 20 4.21 13.77 -20.67
CA SER A 20 5.46 14.51 -20.87
C SER A 20 5.86 15.42 -19.70
N THR A 21 4.96 15.65 -18.75
CA THR A 21 5.17 16.42 -17.53
C THR A 21 5.32 15.54 -16.28
N GLY A 22 5.32 14.22 -16.45
CA GLY A 22 5.45 13.25 -15.35
C GLY A 22 4.16 13.03 -14.56
N ARG A 23 2.98 13.37 -15.10
CA ARG A 23 1.69 13.12 -14.44
C ARG A 23 1.15 11.75 -14.86
N ILE A 24 0.44 11.11 -13.94
CA ILE A 24 -0.28 9.85 -14.17
C ILE A 24 -1.77 10.11 -14.05
N LEU A 25 -2.55 9.63 -15.01
CA LEU A 25 -4.02 9.64 -14.90
C LEU A 25 -4.48 8.32 -14.26
N ILE A 26 -4.97 8.40 -13.02
CA ILE A 26 -5.50 7.23 -12.31
C ILE A 26 -6.90 6.88 -12.85
N PRO A 27 -7.12 5.66 -13.35
CA PRO A 27 -8.45 5.20 -13.76
C PRO A 27 -9.48 5.31 -12.64
N LYS A 28 -10.70 5.75 -12.99
CA LYS A 28 -11.79 6.00 -12.01
C LYS A 28 -12.18 4.77 -11.21
N ASP A 29 -12.05 3.59 -11.78
CA ASP A 29 -12.32 2.33 -11.09
C ASP A 29 -11.27 2.00 -10.02
N LEU A 30 -10.00 2.37 -10.23
CA LEU A 30 -8.95 2.24 -9.21
C LEU A 30 -9.14 3.26 -8.08
N LEU A 31 -9.55 4.49 -8.42
CA LEU A 31 -9.94 5.48 -7.40
C LEU A 31 -11.12 4.98 -6.55
N LYS A 32 -12.13 4.37 -7.21
CA LYS A 32 -13.28 3.78 -6.52
C LYS A 32 -12.89 2.58 -5.66
N TYR A 33 -11.97 1.74 -6.15
CA TYR A 33 -11.44 0.60 -5.40
C TYR A 33 -10.69 1.04 -4.15
N GLY A 34 -9.82 2.04 -4.26
CA GLY A 34 -9.07 2.62 -3.14
C GLY A 34 -9.89 3.56 -2.25
N GLY A 35 -11.18 3.78 -2.55
CA GLY A 35 -12.04 4.67 -1.78
C GLY A 35 -11.62 6.15 -1.79
N ILE A 36 -10.82 6.58 -2.77
CA ILE A 36 -10.25 7.94 -2.82
C ILE A 36 -11.30 8.91 -3.35
N ILE A 37 -11.75 9.85 -2.51
CA ILE A 37 -12.82 10.79 -2.87
C ILE A 37 -12.30 12.21 -3.11
N LYS A 38 -11.33 12.68 -2.31
CA LYS A 38 -10.91 14.09 -2.33
C LYS A 38 -9.42 14.30 -2.15
N GLU A 39 -8.88 13.84 -1.02
CA GLU A 39 -7.46 13.97 -0.70
C GLU A 39 -6.79 12.61 -0.83
N MET A 40 -5.61 12.57 -1.46
CA MET A 40 -4.81 11.37 -1.59
C MET A 40 -3.43 11.56 -0.99
N VAL A 41 -2.84 10.48 -0.49
CA VAL A 41 -1.46 10.43 -0.01
C VAL A 41 -0.70 9.48 -0.93
N VAL A 42 0.51 9.89 -1.33
CA VAL A 42 1.41 9.07 -2.15
C VAL A 42 2.61 8.71 -1.29
N THR A 43 2.88 7.41 -1.15
CA THR A 43 4.02 6.90 -0.39
C THR A 43 4.88 5.99 -1.26
N SER A 44 6.16 5.88 -0.91
CA SER A 44 7.11 4.99 -1.57
C SER A 44 7.49 3.86 -0.61
N VAL A 45 7.34 2.62 -1.08
CA VAL A 45 7.71 1.41 -0.32
C VAL A 45 8.62 0.57 -1.19
N VAL A 46 9.93 0.66 -0.93
CA VAL A 46 11.05 -0.11 -1.54
C VAL A 46 11.03 -0.18 -3.07
N ASN A 47 10.13 -0.97 -3.66
CA ASN A 47 10.00 -1.25 -5.07
C ASN A 47 8.65 -0.84 -5.69
N ARG A 48 7.78 -0.15 -4.93
CA ARG A 48 6.47 0.30 -5.41
C ARG A 48 6.09 1.66 -4.83
N ILE A 49 5.20 2.34 -5.54
CA ILE A 49 4.50 3.52 -5.05
C ILE A 49 3.10 3.09 -4.64
N GLU A 50 2.65 3.54 -3.48
CA GLU A 50 1.29 3.33 -3.01
C GLU A 50 0.53 4.65 -3.02
N ILE A 51 -0.75 4.57 -3.36
CA ILE A 51 -1.66 5.71 -3.42
C ILE A 51 -2.83 5.38 -2.51
N TRP A 52 -3.04 6.24 -1.53
CA TRP A 52 -4.00 6.03 -0.45
C TRP A 52 -5.02 7.16 -0.41
N ASP A 53 -6.23 6.85 0.07
CA ASP A 53 -7.09 7.90 0.61
C ASP A 53 -6.46 8.44 1.89
N LYS A 54 -6.50 9.75 2.08
CA LYS A 54 -5.81 10.40 3.21
C LYS A 54 -6.30 9.91 4.57
N ALA A 55 -7.61 9.75 4.77
CA ALA A 55 -8.13 9.33 6.06
C ALA A 55 -7.78 7.87 6.35
N ALA A 56 -7.84 7.01 5.32
CA ALA A 56 -7.42 5.62 5.42
C ALA A 56 -5.92 5.49 5.72
N TYR A 57 -5.10 6.34 5.09
CA TYR A 57 -3.66 6.39 5.37
C TYR A 57 -3.38 6.81 6.81
N GLU A 58 -3.97 7.93 7.25
CA GLU A 58 -3.81 8.43 8.62
C GLU A 58 -4.19 7.37 9.64
N GLN A 59 -5.31 6.67 9.46
CA GLN A 59 -5.70 5.55 10.32
C GLN A 59 -4.73 4.36 10.26
N ALA A 60 -4.18 4.05 9.08
CA ALA A 60 -3.27 2.92 8.92
C ALA A 60 -1.87 3.18 9.50
N VAL A 61 -1.45 4.44 9.59
CA VAL A 61 -0.16 4.84 10.19
C VAL A 61 -0.29 5.32 11.63
N ASP A 62 -1.52 5.56 12.11
CA ASP A 62 -1.83 5.82 13.51
C ASP A 62 -1.71 4.50 14.28
N TYR A 63 -0.46 4.12 14.58
CA TYR A 63 -0.15 2.98 15.41
C TYR A 63 -0.20 3.39 16.88
N ASP A 64 -0.87 2.57 17.68
CA ASP A 64 -0.66 2.60 19.12
C ASP A 64 0.82 2.29 19.40
N PRO A 65 1.53 3.10 20.20
CA PRO A 65 2.92 2.83 20.57
C PRO A 65 3.15 1.42 21.12
N ASP A 66 2.14 0.85 21.81
CA ASP A 66 2.22 -0.49 22.37
C ASP A 66 2.13 -1.56 21.25
N ASP A 67 1.24 -1.39 20.26
CA ASP A 67 1.12 -2.28 19.10
C ASP A 67 2.38 -2.25 18.21
N PHE A 68 3.06 -1.09 18.10
CA PHE A 68 4.31 -0.98 17.37
C PHE A 68 5.47 -1.67 18.11
N ALA A 69 5.49 -1.61 19.44
CA ALA A 69 6.50 -2.30 20.25
C ALA A 69 6.36 -3.82 20.12
N ASP A 70 5.13 -4.34 20.19
CA ASP A 70 4.85 -5.77 20.01
C ASP A 70 5.21 -6.25 18.61
N LEU A 71 4.86 -5.49 17.56
CA LEU A 71 5.24 -5.81 16.18
C LEU A 71 6.76 -5.78 15.97
N ALA A 72 7.44 -4.80 16.59
CA ALA A 72 8.89 -4.72 16.55
C ALA A 72 9.54 -5.90 17.29
N GLU A 73 8.98 -6.36 18.41
CA GLU A 73 9.44 -7.55 19.13
C GLU A 73 9.25 -8.82 18.30
N ASP A 74 8.09 -9.02 17.66
CA ASP A 74 7.86 -10.18 16.79
C ASP A 74 8.83 -10.21 15.62
N VAL A 75 9.02 -9.06 14.96
CA VAL A 75 9.89 -8.98 13.78
C VAL A 75 11.37 -9.09 14.19
N MET A 76 11.80 -8.44 15.28
CA MET A 76 13.20 -8.42 15.71
C MET A 76 13.60 -9.66 16.52
N GLY A 77 12.67 -10.26 17.25
CA GLY A 77 12.88 -11.47 18.06
C GLY A 77 13.11 -12.71 17.22
N GLU A 78 12.49 -12.81 16.03
CA GLU A 78 12.79 -13.87 15.06
C GLU A 78 14.21 -13.80 14.50
N PHE A 79 14.86 -12.63 14.48
CA PHE A 79 16.24 -12.49 14.01
C PHE A 79 17.30 -12.85 15.06
N ASP A 80 16.93 -13.02 16.33
CA ASP A 80 17.87 -13.28 17.43
C ASP A 80 18.05 -14.77 17.77
N THR A 81 17.37 -15.69 17.05
CA THR A 81 17.46 -17.14 17.29
C THR A 81 18.44 -17.93 16.41
N ASP A 82 19.18 -17.29 15.50
CA ASP A 82 20.29 -17.94 14.80
C ASP A 82 21.60 -17.78 15.61
N LYS A 83 21.76 -18.62 16.64
CA LYS A 83 23.06 -19.00 17.21
C LYS A 83 23.24 -20.52 17.22
#